data_AF-A0A431L666-F1
#
_entry.id   AF-A0A431L666-F1
#
_cell.length_a   1.000
_cell.length_b   1.000
_cell.length_c   1.000
_cell.angle_alpha   90.00
_cell.angle_beta   90.00
_cell.angle_gamma   90.00
#
_symmetry.space_group_name_H-M   'P 1'
#
loop_
_entity.id
_entity.type
_entity.pdbx_description
1 polymer ?
#
loop_
_entity_poly.entity_id
_entity_poly.type
_entity_poly.pdbx_seq_one_letter_code
_entity_poly.pdbx_strand_id
1 'polypeptide(L)'
;MRATRRASAGRWPPCWRPTGSCRPATTSSSRPNTWTRTAASPTTTRFATASSTSTRRSPSCSCGPARASSAASRRTRWTTAARPSSSCMPCTSVIVAPPGAALAAPITRLPLVTLYLTERCNSRCVSCDYWRHGTQDLDLATVERLLPGLAELGTQTVLVSGGEPLLHPQWAVIAERLRRQGLRLWLLTAGLALAKQAEAVARHFEQVTVSLDGATAASYARIRGLDAFEVVCAGIRAAVRAGLHVTLRVTVQRGNAGELPALVVLARTLGVAGISFLAADVANDAAFGRHGAPADDVALRQEDLPALGRSLDTLAREHVDDIASGFIAETLPKLRRIEAHCRARLGLGALPPVRCNAPTHSAVIEASGAVRPCFFIAGPTRLDEAGLPAALNAPAARRLRADIDAGRHAECARCVCAKWFAS
;
A
#
# COMPACT_ATOMS: atom_id res chain seq x y z
N MET A 1 -30.76 -34.40 -29.87
CA MET A 1 -31.16 -33.12 -29.23
C MET A 1 -30.02 -32.60 -28.37
N ARG A 2 -29.29 -31.57 -28.84
CA ARG A 2 -28.21 -30.89 -28.12
C ARG A 2 -28.76 -29.59 -27.54
N ALA A 3 -28.55 -29.33 -26.26
CA ALA A 3 -28.82 -28.03 -25.64
C ALA A 3 -27.56 -27.55 -24.91
N THR A 4 -26.94 -26.50 -25.46
CA THR A 4 -25.78 -25.78 -24.96
C THR A 4 -26.17 -24.82 -23.84
N ARG A 5 -25.51 -24.89 -22.67
CA ARG A 5 -25.59 -23.84 -21.63
C ARG A 5 -24.49 -22.79 -21.86
N ARG A 6 -24.90 -21.55 -22.14
CA ARG A 6 -24.04 -20.36 -22.22
C ARG A 6 -23.73 -19.84 -20.80
N ALA A 7 -22.46 -19.54 -20.56
CA ALA A 7 -22.00 -18.75 -19.42
C ALA A 7 -22.37 -17.27 -19.60
N SER A 8 -22.92 -16.66 -18.56
CA SER A 8 -23.25 -15.23 -18.50
C SER A 8 -22.06 -14.42 -18.01
N ALA A 9 -21.51 -13.55 -18.88
CA ALA A 9 -20.53 -12.54 -18.52
C ALA A 9 -21.21 -11.40 -17.75
N GLY A 10 -20.72 -11.11 -16.53
CA GLY A 10 -21.14 -9.95 -15.73
C GLY A 10 -20.71 -8.62 -16.37
N ARG A 11 -21.66 -7.70 -16.48
CA ARG A 11 -21.50 -6.35 -17.06
C ARG A 11 -20.83 -5.38 -16.07
N TRP A 12 -19.96 -4.52 -16.59
CA TRP A 12 -19.41 -3.33 -15.94
C TRP A 12 -20.46 -2.18 -15.88
N PRO A 13 -20.32 -1.20 -14.97
CA PRO A 13 -20.99 0.10 -15.12
C PRO A 13 -20.39 0.88 -16.30
N PRO A 14 -21.15 1.80 -16.94
CA PRO A 14 -20.93 2.15 -18.34
C PRO A 14 -19.91 3.27 -18.52
N CYS A 15 -18.77 2.94 -19.13
CA CYS A 15 -17.93 3.90 -19.86
C CYS A 15 -17.59 3.31 -21.24
N TRP A 16 -18.45 3.67 -22.20
CA TRP A 16 -18.20 3.86 -23.64
C TRP A 16 -17.43 2.81 -24.47
N ARG A 17 -18.13 2.23 -25.45
CA ARG A 17 -17.57 1.50 -26.59
C ARG A 17 -17.21 2.49 -27.71
N PRO A 18 -16.03 2.40 -28.36
CA PRO A 18 -15.81 3.06 -29.63
C PRO A 18 -16.34 2.20 -30.78
N THR A 19 -17.34 2.72 -31.50
CA THR A 19 -17.65 2.27 -32.87
C THR A 19 -16.76 3.06 -33.83
N GLY A 20 -15.87 2.38 -34.53
CA GLY A 20 -15.02 2.98 -35.56
C GLY A 20 -14.31 1.90 -36.35
N SER A 21 -14.88 1.57 -37.51
CA SER A 21 -14.35 0.62 -38.48
C SER A 21 -13.17 1.22 -39.26
N CYS A 22 -12.02 0.55 -39.26
CA CYS A 22 -11.02 0.71 -40.32
C CYS A 22 -10.49 -0.67 -40.75
N ARG A 23 -10.66 -0.97 -42.04
CA ARG A 23 -10.11 -2.15 -42.73
C ARG A 23 -8.57 -2.12 -42.73
N PRO A 24 -7.88 -3.26 -42.75
CA PRO A 24 -6.49 -3.31 -43.18
C PRO A 24 -6.39 -3.58 -44.69
N ALA A 25 -5.62 -2.74 -45.37
CA ALA A 25 -5.06 -3.02 -46.69
C ALA A 25 -3.79 -3.88 -46.55
N THR A 26 -3.58 -4.73 -47.55
CA THR A 26 -2.54 -5.74 -47.72
C THR A 26 -1.18 -5.17 -48.17
N THR A 27 -0.18 -6.08 -48.20
CA THR A 27 1.20 -6.04 -48.77
C THR A 27 2.29 -5.89 -47.69
N SER A 28 3.23 -6.80 -47.40
CA SER A 28 4.04 -7.85 -48.07
C SER A 28 5.53 -7.48 -48.08
N SER A 29 6.39 -8.52 -47.96
CA SER A 29 7.87 -8.57 -47.97
C SER A 29 8.54 -8.39 -46.59
N SER A 30 9.17 -9.39 -45.94
CA SER A 30 10.36 -10.22 -46.28
C SER A 30 11.64 -9.36 -46.34
N ARG A 31 12.68 -9.49 -45.51
CA ARG A 31 13.49 -10.66 -45.11
C ARG A 31 14.43 -10.29 -43.92
N PRO A 32 15.15 -11.27 -43.33
CA PRO A 32 15.82 -11.15 -42.02
C PRO A 32 17.30 -10.79 -42.13
N ASN A 33 17.91 -10.31 -41.03
CA ASN A 33 19.35 -10.41 -40.85
C ASN A 33 19.70 -11.01 -39.48
N THR A 34 20.30 -12.18 -39.58
CA THR A 34 21.01 -12.96 -38.57
C THR A 34 22.33 -12.28 -38.20
N TRP A 35 22.63 -12.16 -36.91
CA TRP A 35 24.00 -12.14 -36.42
C TRP A 35 24.16 -13.11 -35.25
N THR A 36 25.11 -13.99 -35.43
CA THR A 36 25.55 -15.07 -34.56
C THR A 36 26.42 -14.54 -33.41
N ARG A 37 26.03 -14.91 -32.18
CA ARG A 37 26.81 -15.66 -31.18
C ARG A 37 28.29 -15.28 -30.98
N THR A 38 28.61 -14.79 -29.77
CA THR A 38 29.82 -15.22 -29.03
C THR A 38 29.54 -15.27 -27.53
N ALA A 39 29.92 -16.41 -26.94
CA ALA A 39 29.83 -16.73 -25.53
C ALA A 39 31.14 -16.38 -24.83
N ALA A 40 31.08 -16.02 -23.55
CA ALA A 40 32.16 -16.22 -22.58
C ALA A 40 31.58 -16.18 -21.15
N SER A 41 31.67 -17.32 -20.48
CA SER A 41 31.64 -17.50 -19.01
C SER A 41 32.94 -18.26 -18.66
N PRO A 42 33.25 -18.53 -17.39
CA PRO A 42 33.34 -17.65 -16.21
C PRO A 42 34.74 -17.77 -15.57
N THR A 43 35.12 -16.83 -14.71
CA THR A 43 36.34 -16.98 -13.88
C THR A 43 35.97 -17.17 -12.43
N THR A 44 36.27 -18.38 -11.97
CA THR A 44 36.24 -18.90 -10.60
C THR A 44 37.27 -18.18 -9.72
N THR A 45 36.92 -17.91 -8.46
CA THR A 45 37.91 -17.87 -7.38
C THR A 45 37.26 -18.42 -6.10
N ARG A 46 37.92 -19.44 -5.54
CA ARG A 46 37.60 -20.18 -4.32
C ARG A 46 38.51 -19.71 -3.18
N PHE A 47 38.21 -20.19 -1.97
CA PHE A 47 38.92 -20.11 -0.67
C PHE A 47 38.55 -18.90 0.21
N ALA A 48 38.30 -19.02 1.52
CA ALA A 48 38.58 -20.11 2.45
C ALA A 48 37.54 -20.18 3.61
N THR A 49 37.43 -21.38 4.15
CA THR A 49 36.80 -21.80 5.40
C THR A 49 37.60 -21.34 6.62
N ALA A 50 36.92 -20.93 7.70
CA ALA A 50 37.46 -21.01 9.05
C ALA A 50 36.33 -21.32 10.05
N SER A 51 36.45 -22.49 10.66
CA SER A 51 35.71 -23.02 11.79
C SER A 51 36.36 -22.58 13.10
N SER A 52 35.57 -22.22 14.10
CA SER A 52 36.02 -22.24 15.50
C SER A 52 34.87 -22.57 16.44
N THR A 53 34.94 -23.77 16.99
CA THR A 53 34.26 -24.27 18.20
C THR A 53 34.68 -23.51 19.45
N SER A 54 33.73 -23.18 20.34
CA SER A 54 33.97 -23.11 21.80
C SER A 54 32.65 -23.05 22.60
N THR A 55 32.31 -24.21 23.17
CA THR A 55 31.78 -24.51 24.52
C THR A 55 31.11 -23.44 25.41
N ARG A 56 29.85 -23.76 25.79
CA ARG A 56 29.27 -23.89 27.17
C ARG A 56 29.41 -22.75 28.19
N ARG A 57 28.27 -22.19 28.63
CA ARG A 57 27.63 -22.44 29.95
C ARG A 57 26.45 -21.48 30.22
N SER A 58 25.30 -22.07 30.58
CA SER A 58 24.19 -21.38 31.26
C SER A 58 24.49 -21.22 32.76
N PRO A 59 23.77 -20.34 33.47
CA PRO A 59 23.43 -20.62 34.86
C PRO A 59 21.93 -20.51 35.14
N SER A 60 21.48 -21.54 35.85
CA SER A 60 20.18 -21.73 36.48
C SER A 60 20.09 -21.05 37.85
N CYS A 61 18.85 -20.86 38.30
CA CYS A 61 18.39 -20.34 39.60
C CYS A 61 19.00 -21.03 40.84
N SER A 62 19.02 -20.31 41.98
CA SER A 62 18.65 -20.88 43.29
C SER A 62 18.48 -19.81 44.37
N CYS A 63 17.34 -19.86 45.06
CA CYS A 63 17.03 -19.15 46.30
C CYS A 63 17.50 -19.94 47.53
N GLY A 64 17.81 -19.25 48.64
CA GLY A 64 18.00 -19.85 49.96
C GLY A 64 18.17 -18.80 51.08
N PRO A 65 17.81 -19.08 52.35
CA PRO A 65 17.21 -18.11 53.28
C PRO A 65 18.03 -17.82 54.56
N ALA A 66 17.68 -16.76 55.30
CA ALA A 66 18.10 -16.55 56.70
C ALA A 66 17.01 -15.75 57.45
N ARG A 67 16.28 -16.36 58.40
CA ARG A 67 16.52 -16.56 59.84
C ARG A 67 16.31 -15.31 60.71
N ALA A 68 15.52 -15.53 61.77
CA ALA A 68 14.99 -14.57 62.73
C ALA A 68 15.78 -14.54 64.07
N SER A 69 15.68 -13.43 64.80
CA SER A 69 15.96 -13.29 66.25
C SER A 69 15.41 -11.92 66.71
N SER A 70 14.30 -11.86 67.45
CA SER A 70 14.17 -11.84 68.93
C SER A 70 14.54 -10.50 69.61
N ALA A 71 13.59 -9.86 70.28
CA ALA A 71 13.63 -9.48 71.71
C ALA A 71 12.58 -8.41 72.05
N ALA A 72 11.99 -8.55 73.25
CA ALA A 72 10.89 -7.76 73.80
C ALA A 72 11.37 -6.63 74.72
N SER A 73 10.55 -5.58 74.90
CA SER A 73 10.31 -4.93 76.22
C SER A 73 9.13 -3.93 76.15
N ARG A 74 8.77 -3.33 77.28
CA ARG A 74 7.39 -3.05 77.77
C ARG A 74 6.90 -1.59 77.59
N ARG A 75 5.56 -1.49 77.55
CA ARG A 75 4.65 -0.45 78.11
C ARG A 75 4.88 1.03 77.75
N THR A 76 3.92 1.63 77.03
CA THR A 76 2.91 2.57 77.58
C THR A 76 1.86 2.96 76.50
N ARG A 77 0.63 3.17 76.96
CA ARG A 77 -0.60 3.65 76.27
C ARG A 77 -0.82 5.05 76.89
N TRP A 78 -1.18 6.16 76.25
CA TRP A 78 -1.87 6.55 75.03
C TRP A 78 -1.50 8.02 74.74
N THR A 79 -1.56 8.48 73.48
CA THR A 79 -2.45 9.59 73.02
C THR A 79 -2.19 9.94 71.54
N THR A 80 -3.28 9.87 70.77
CA THR A 80 -3.64 10.69 69.59
C THR A 80 -2.55 11.20 68.64
N ALA A 81 -2.41 10.54 67.48
CA ALA A 81 -2.39 11.16 66.15
C ALA A 81 -2.10 10.09 65.08
N ALA A 82 -3.14 9.63 64.37
CA ALA A 82 -2.97 8.73 63.25
C ALA A 82 -2.39 9.50 62.05
N ARG A 83 -1.10 9.33 61.77
CA ARG A 83 -0.51 9.54 60.43
C ARG A 83 -0.55 8.19 59.71
N PRO A 84 -1.17 8.06 58.52
CA PRO A 84 -1.02 6.86 57.74
C PRO A 84 0.39 6.84 57.13
N SER A 85 1.17 5.82 57.49
CA SER A 85 2.40 5.46 56.79
C SER A 85 2.06 4.60 55.56
N SER A 86 2.78 4.90 54.49
CA SER A 86 2.69 4.32 53.16
C SER A 86 3.24 2.90 53.09
N SER A 87 2.48 1.95 52.53
CA SER A 87 3.01 1.02 51.52
C SER A 87 1.88 0.30 50.79
N CYS A 88 1.34 0.90 49.74
CA CYS A 88 0.67 0.16 48.68
C CYS A 88 1.40 0.48 47.39
N MET A 89 2.03 -0.53 46.79
CA MET A 89 2.49 -0.43 45.41
C MET A 89 1.31 -0.03 44.53
N PRO A 90 1.49 0.86 43.54
CA PRO A 90 0.42 1.15 42.60
C PRO A 90 0.13 -0.15 41.84
N CYS A 91 -1.04 -0.71 42.06
CA CYS A 91 -1.63 -1.67 41.14
C CYS A 91 -1.68 -0.97 39.78
N THR A 92 -0.72 -1.23 38.91
CA THR A 92 -0.90 -1.08 37.46
C THR A 92 -2.09 -1.96 37.13
N SER A 93 -3.25 -1.34 37.05
CA SER A 93 -4.45 -1.94 36.51
C SER A 93 -4.09 -2.40 35.10
N VAL A 94 -3.96 -3.71 34.94
CA VAL A 94 -4.13 -4.31 33.62
C VAL A 94 -5.51 -3.87 33.18
N ILE A 95 -5.57 -2.95 32.21
CA ILE A 95 -6.83 -2.59 31.56
C ILE A 95 -7.25 -3.84 30.77
N VAL A 96 -7.98 -4.72 31.44
CA VAL A 96 -8.71 -5.79 30.77
C VAL A 96 -9.84 -5.10 30.03
N ALA A 97 -9.74 -5.06 28.70
CA ALA A 97 -10.80 -4.55 27.85
C ALA A 97 -12.14 -5.20 28.25
N PRO A 98 -13.25 -4.44 28.31
CA PRO A 98 -14.51 -4.96 28.82
C PRO A 98 -14.91 -6.23 28.05
N PRO A 99 -15.33 -7.31 28.76
CA PRO A 99 -15.85 -8.50 28.12
C PRO A 99 -17.18 -8.13 27.46
N GLY A 100 -17.18 -8.02 26.13
CA GLY A 100 -18.42 -7.75 25.37
C GLY A 100 -18.32 -6.80 24.17
N ALA A 101 -17.15 -6.30 23.77
CA ALA A 101 -17.07 -5.57 22.50
C ALA A 101 -17.48 -6.50 21.34
N ALA A 102 -18.62 -6.20 20.72
CA ALA A 102 -19.17 -6.98 19.62
C ALA A 102 -18.13 -7.11 18.49
N LEU A 103 -17.85 -8.35 18.08
CA LEU A 103 -16.96 -8.61 16.95
C LEU A 103 -17.69 -8.30 15.64
N ALA A 104 -17.01 -7.66 14.69
CA ALA A 104 -17.55 -7.47 13.35
C ALA A 104 -17.91 -8.81 12.70
N ALA A 105 -18.83 -8.82 11.74
CA ALA A 105 -19.15 -10.02 10.99
C ALA A 105 -17.90 -10.61 10.29
N PRO A 106 -17.83 -11.94 10.09
CA PRO A 106 -16.79 -12.54 9.28
C PRO A 106 -16.82 -11.99 7.84
N ILE A 107 -15.65 -11.81 7.25
CA ILE A 107 -15.48 -11.53 5.83
C ILE A 107 -15.65 -12.85 5.09
N THR A 108 -16.64 -12.90 4.20
CA THR A 108 -16.92 -14.05 3.32
C THR A 108 -16.64 -13.75 1.85
N ARG A 109 -16.36 -12.48 1.52
CA ARG A 109 -15.98 -12.04 0.18
C ARG A 109 -14.93 -10.93 0.27
N LEU A 110 -13.87 -11.03 -0.53
CA LEU A 110 -12.80 -10.05 -0.59
C LEU A 110 -12.38 -9.81 -2.05
N PRO A 111 -13.07 -8.92 -2.79
CA PRO A 111 -12.86 -8.77 -4.23
C PRO A 111 -11.46 -8.32 -4.63
N LEU A 112 -10.77 -7.57 -3.76
CA LEU A 112 -9.45 -7.00 -4.02
C LEU A 112 -8.47 -7.35 -2.89
N VAL A 113 -7.32 -7.92 -3.26
CA VAL A 113 -6.18 -8.08 -2.36
C VAL A 113 -5.00 -7.30 -2.89
N THR A 114 -4.35 -6.51 -2.04
CA THR A 114 -3.06 -5.91 -2.36
C THR A 114 -1.95 -6.78 -1.81
N LEU A 115 -1.03 -7.22 -2.66
CA LEU A 115 0.07 -8.10 -2.30
C LEU A 115 1.39 -7.35 -2.43
N TYR A 116 2.09 -7.17 -1.33
CA TYR A 116 3.42 -6.56 -1.32
C TYR A 116 4.45 -7.66 -1.54
N LEU A 117 5.14 -7.61 -2.67
CA LEU A 117 6.11 -8.66 -3.01
C LEU A 117 7.44 -8.49 -2.29
N THR A 118 7.83 -7.27 -1.97
CA THR A 118 9.14 -6.98 -1.42
C THR A 118 9.12 -5.71 -0.58
N GLU A 119 9.95 -5.70 0.46
CA GLU A 119 10.30 -4.52 1.26
C GLU A 119 11.30 -3.60 0.54
N ARG A 120 11.96 -4.09 -0.52
CA ARG A 120 12.95 -3.30 -1.27
C ARG A 120 12.27 -2.21 -2.08
N CYS A 121 12.82 -1.00 -2.05
CA CYS A 121 12.39 0.10 -2.91
C CYS A 121 13.60 0.87 -3.43
N ASN A 122 13.56 1.24 -4.71
CA ASN A 122 14.61 2.00 -5.39
C ASN A 122 14.25 3.50 -5.57
N SER A 123 13.12 3.95 -5.02
CA SER A 123 12.79 5.38 -4.86
C SER A 123 13.04 5.82 -3.41
N ARG A 124 13.42 7.08 -3.19
CA ARG A 124 13.68 7.67 -1.87
C ARG A 124 12.69 8.79 -1.58
N CYS A 125 11.40 8.47 -1.70
CA CYS A 125 10.33 9.45 -1.66
C CYS A 125 10.31 10.21 -0.34
N VAL A 126 9.95 11.49 -0.37
CA VAL A 126 9.74 12.30 0.85
C VAL A 126 8.51 11.85 1.63
N SER A 127 7.54 11.22 0.95
CA SER A 127 6.25 10.82 1.52
C SER A 127 6.22 9.41 2.13
N CYS A 128 7.24 8.56 1.91
CA CYS A 128 7.30 7.21 2.48
C CYS A 128 8.74 6.75 2.78
N ASP A 129 8.92 5.97 3.85
CA ASP A 129 10.22 5.42 4.26
C ASP A 129 10.38 3.94 3.88
N TYR A 130 9.57 3.45 2.95
CA TYR A 130 9.57 2.02 2.60
C TYR A 130 10.94 1.54 2.08
N TRP A 131 11.73 2.42 1.47
CA TRP A 131 13.11 2.13 1.07
C TRP A 131 14.08 1.86 2.24
N ARG A 132 13.66 2.15 3.48
CA ARG A 132 14.38 1.88 4.72
C ARG A 132 13.87 0.64 5.47
N HIS A 133 12.77 0.00 5.01
CA HIS A 133 12.10 -1.09 5.74
C HIS A 133 12.96 -2.34 5.84
N GLY A 134 13.61 -2.71 4.74
CA GLY A 134 14.42 -3.91 4.72
C GLY A 134 14.57 -4.48 3.33
N THR A 135 14.84 -5.77 3.29
CA THR A 135 15.06 -6.52 2.05
C THR A 135 14.21 -7.79 1.98
N GLN A 136 13.21 -7.92 2.86
CA GLN A 136 12.37 -9.11 2.89
C GLN A 136 11.56 -9.22 1.59
N ASP A 137 11.58 -10.41 1.02
CA ASP A 137 10.84 -10.80 -0.17
C ASP A 137 9.74 -11.79 0.23
N LEU A 138 8.57 -11.68 -0.40
CA LEU A 138 7.47 -12.62 -0.21
C LEU A 138 7.81 -13.92 -0.94
N ASP A 139 8.07 -14.98 -0.17
CA ASP A 139 8.43 -16.26 -0.76
C ASP A 139 7.25 -16.94 -1.49
N LEU A 140 7.60 -17.82 -2.43
CA LEU A 140 6.61 -18.58 -3.19
C LEU A 140 5.74 -19.47 -2.30
N ALA A 141 6.28 -20.04 -1.22
CA ALA A 141 5.52 -20.91 -0.31
C ALA A 141 4.35 -20.15 0.34
N THR A 142 4.58 -18.89 0.72
CA THR A 142 3.56 -17.98 1.26
C THR A 142 2.53 -17.63 0.19
N VAL A 143 2.96 -17.41 -1.05
CA VAL A 143 2.02 -17.22 -2.17
C VAL A 143 1.15 -18.46 -2.37
N GLU A 144 1.72 -19.67 -2.35
CA GLU A 144 0.94 -20.91 -2.51
C GLU A 144 -0.06 -21.11 -1.37
N ARG A 145 0.30 -20.77 -0.11
CA ARG A 145 -0.64 -20.78 1.03
C ARG A 145 -1.79 -19.78 0.88
N LEU A 146 -1.61 -18.70 0.13
CA LEU A 146 -2.65 -17.70 -0.10
C LEU A 146 -3.71 -18.14 -1.11
N LEU A 147 -3.34 -18.93 -2.12
CA LEU A 147 -4.21 -19.19 -3.27
C LEU A 147 -5.57 -19.81 -2.89
N PRO A 148 -5.66 -20.83 -2.00
CA PRO A 148 -6.96 -21.39 -1.62
C PRO A 148 -7.86 -20.36 -0.95
N GLY A 149 -7.28 -19.51 -0.09
CA GLY A 149 -8.00 -18.46 0.61
C GLY A 149 -8.51 -17.35 -0.31
N LEU A 150 -7.74 -16.99 -1.33
CA LEU A 150 -8.18 -16.04 -2.37
C LEU A 150 -9.37 -16.59 -3.16
N ALA A 151 -9.35 -17.88 -3.49
CA ALA A 151 -10.45 -18.55 -4.17
C ALA A 151 -11.71 -18.62 -3.29
N GLU A 152 -11.56 -19.01 -2.01
CA GLU A 152 -12.66 -19.08 -1.04
C GLU A 152 -13.37 -17.74 -0.87
N LEU A 153 -12.59 -16.66 -0.77
CA LEU A 153 -13.10 -15.29 -0.62
C LEU A 153 -13.60 -14.68 -1.92
N GLY A 154 -13.59 -15.42 -3.03
CA GLY A 154 -14.01 -14.93 -4.34
C GLY A 154 -13.23 -13.70 -4.78
N THR A 155 -11.92 -13.65 -4.48
CA THR A 155 -11.05 -12.56 -4.91
C THR A 155 -10.99 -12.52 -6.43
N GLN A 156 -11.12 -11.33 -7.00
CA GLN A 156 -11.17 -11.13 -8.45
C GLN A 156 -9.90 -10.47 -8.97
N THR A 157 -9.31 -9.58 -8.17
CA THR A 157 -8.16 -8.78 -8.56
C THR A 157 -7.10 -8.80 -7.46
N VAL A 158 -5.85 -9.00 -7.86
CA VAL A 158 -4.68 -8.79 -7.01
C VAL A 158 -3.93 -7.55 -7.49
N LEU A 159 -3.83 -6.55 -6.63
CA LEU A 159 -2.95 -5.40 -6.81
C LEU A 159 -1.56 -5.76 -6.30
N VAL A 160 -0.63 -5.97 -7.20
CA VAL A 160 0.77 -6.24 -6.89
C VAL A 160 1.48 -4.91 -6.63
N SER A 161 2.05 -4.76 -5.43
CA SER A 161 2.66 -3.54 -4.91
C SER A 161 3.81 -3.89 -3.93
N GLY A 162 4.09 -3.01 -2.95
CA GLY A 162 5.10 -3.18 -1.90
C GLY A 162 5.98 -1.95 -1.82
N GLY A 163 7.29 -2.19 -1.77
CA GLY A 163 8.26 -1.17 -2.11
C GLY A 163 8.20 -0.96 -3.62
N GLU A 164 9.11 -1.61 -4.34
CA GLU A 164 9.03 -1.72 -5.79
C GLU A 164 8.89 -3.20 -6.19
N PRO A 165 7.68 -3.66 -6.58
CA PRO A 165 7.43 -5.08 -6.88
C PRO A 165 8.33 -5.64 -7.97
N LEU A 166 8.74 -4.82 -8.96
CA LEU A 166 9.61 -5.26 -10.05
C LEU A 166 11.07 -5.52 -9.62
N LEU A 167 11.43 -5.29 -8.36
CA LEU A 167 12.71 -5.71 -7.77
C LEU A 167 12.67 -7.17 -7.27
N HIS A 168 11.49 -7.74 -7.03
CA HIS A 168 11.36 -9.11 -6.55
C HIS A 168 11.86 -10.10 -7.61
N PRO A 169 12.87 -10.94 -7.33
CA PRO A 169 13.52 -11.78 -8.35
C PRO A 169 12.55 -12.78 -9.00
N GLN A 170 11.47 -13.12 -8.32
CA GLN A 170 10.46 -14.07 -8.79
C GLN A 170 9.10 -13.41 -9.07
N TRP A 171 9.03 -12.08 -9.26
CA TRP A 171 7.73 -11.39 -9.47
C TRP A 171 6.93 -12.01 -10.63
N ALA A 172 7.59 -12.42 -11.71
CA ALA A 172 6.94 -12.99 -12.89
C ALA A 172 6.37 -14.39 -12.60
N VAL A 173 7.10 -15.20 -11.82
CA VAL A 173 6.64 -16.53 -11.38
C VAL A 173 5.43 -16.38 -10.45
N ILE A 174 5.48 -15.45 -9.50
CA ILE A 174 4.35 -15.14 -8.62
C ILE A 174 3.13 -14.69 -9.43
N ALA A 175 3.33 -13.77 -10.37
CA ALA A 175 2.26 -13.29 -11.23
C ALA A 175 1.64 -14.43 -12.06
N GLU A 176 2.46 -15.33 -12.61
CA GLU A 176 1.97 -16.51 -13.32
C GLU A 176 1.13 -17.44 -12.42
N ARG A 177 1.56 -17.70 -11.17
CA ARG A 177 0.79 -18.48 -10.20
C ARG A 177 -0.57 -17.87 -9.91
N LEU A 178 -0.61 -16.57 -9.67
CA LEU A 178 -1.88 -15.86 -9.41
C LEU A 178 -2.81 -15.93 -10.63
N ARG A 179 -2.30 -15.71 -11.85
CA ARG A 179 -3.11 -15.81 -13.08
C ARG A 179 -3.70 -17.20 -13.30
N ARG A 180 -2.97 -18.26 -12.96
CA ARG A 180 -3.47 -19.65 -13.09
C ARG A 180 -4.69 -19.92 -12.20
N GLN A 181 -4.90 -19.11 -11.16
CA GLN A 181 -6.11 -19.14 -10.33
C GLN A 181 -7.28 -18.31 -10.91
N GLY A 182 -7.12 -17.76 -12.12
CA GLY A 182 -8.14 -16.90 -12.76
C GLY A 182 -8.18 -15.47 -12.21
N LEU A 183 -7.17 -15.05 -11.42
CA LEU A 183 -7.09 -13.71 -10.87
C LEU A 183 -6.62 -12.71 -11.93
N ARG A 184 -7.25 -11.52 -11.94
CA ARG A 184 -6.74 -10.36 -12.68
C ARG A 184 -5.63 -9.69 -11.89
N LEU A 185 -4.58 -9.25 -12.55
CA LEU A 185 -3.44 -8.60 -11.93
C LEU A 185 -3.34 -7.14 -12.33
N TRP A 186 -3.19 -6.30 -11.31
CA TRP A 186 -2.89 -4.89 -11.46
C TRP A 186 -1.54 -4.61 -10.81
N LEU A 187 -0.61 -4.00 -11.53
CA LEU A 187 0.68 -3.57 -11.00
C LEU A 187 0.64 -2.11 -10.54
N LEU A 188 1.12 -1.83 -9.33
CA LEU A 188 1.48 -0.48 -8.88
C LEU A 188 3.02 -0.38 -8.77
N THR A 189 3.62 0.57 -9.48
CA THR A 189 5.10 0.67 -9.61
C THR A 189 5.56 2.13 -9.62
N ALA A 190 6.80 2.37 -9.19
CA ALA A 190 7.51 3.64 -9.40
C ALA A 190 7.96 3.83 -10.86
N GLY A 191 7.91 2.78 -11.68
CA GLY A 191 8.16 2.85 -13.13
C GLY A 191 9.63 2.76 -13.55
N LEU A 192 10.58 2.76 -12.61
CA LEU A 192 12.03 2.82 -12.89
C LEU A 192 12.55 1.62 -13.70
N ALA A 193 12.00 0.44 -13.46
CA ALA A 193 12.38 -0.78 -14.19
C ALA A 193 11.52 -1.01 -15.45
N LEU A 194 10.46 -0.21 -15.64
CA LEU A 194 9.39 -0.50 -16.59
C LEU A 194 9.88 -0.45 -18.04
N ALA A 195 10.81 0.45 -18.37
CA ALA A 195 11.39 0.52 -19.71
C ALA A 195 12.00 -0.81 -20.17
N LYS A 196 12.64 -1.54 -19.24
CA LYS A 196 13.29 -2.83 -19.50
C LYS A 196 12.34 -4.02 -19.37
N GLN A 197 11.28 -3.87 -18.58
CA GLN A 197 10.40 -4.98 -18.19
C GLN A 197 8.98 -4.90 -18.80
N ALA A 198 8.65 -3.86 -19.57
CA ALA A 198 7.31 -3.61 -20.10
C ALA A 198 6.69 -4.83 -20.81
N GLU A 199 7.45 -5.49 -21.69
CA GLU A 199 6.99 -6.69 -22.41
C GLU A 199 6.70 -7.87 -21.47
N ALA A 200 7.51 -8.07 -20.44
CA ALA A 200 7.27 -9.11 -19.45
C ALA A 200 6.04 -8.76 -18.59
N VAL A 201 5.91 -7.50 -18.17
CA VAL A 201 4.75 -7.00 -17.43
C VAL A 201 3.46 -7.19 -18.25
N ALA A 202 3.47 -6.87 -19.53
CA ALA A 202 2.33 -7.01 -20.44
C ALA A 202 1.81 -8.45 -20.58
N ARG A 203 2.66 -9.47 -20.38
CA ARG A 203 2.24 -10.88 -20.38
C ARG A 203 1.44 -11.28 -19.15
N HIS A 204 1.59 -10.55 -18.05
CA HIS A 204 1.07 -10.96 -16.75
C HIS A 204 0.04 -10.00 -16.16
N PHE A 205 0.09 -8.71 -16.48
CA PHE A 205 -0.75 -7.68 -15.88
C PHE A 205 -1.69 -7.07 -16.90
N GLU A 206 -2.97 -6.92 -16.52
CA GLU A 206 -3.96 -6.23 -17.35
C GLU A 206 -3.83 -4.71 -17.24
N GLN A 207 -3.38 -4.22 -16.08
CA GLN A 207 -3.29 -2.79 -15.79
C GLN A 207 -1.99 -2.47 -15.05
N VAL A 208 -1.42 -1.31 -15.36
CA VAL A 208 -0.30 -0.73 -14.61
C VAL A 208 -0.68 0.66 -14.13
N THR A 209 -0.44 0.95 -12.86
CA THR A 209 -0.45 2.31 -12.33
C THR A 209 0.96 2.71 -11.98
N VAL A 210 1.42 3.82 -12.55
CA VAL A 210 2.74 4.39 -12.28
C VAL A 210 2.60 5.58 -11.34
N SER A 211 3.34 5.57 -10.24
CA SER A 211 3.46 6.74 -9.37
C SER A 211 4.34 7.80 -10.02
N LEU A 212 3.74 8.95 -10.38
CA LEU A 212 4.44 10.07 -11.01
C LEU A 212 4.04 11.38 -10.33
N ASP A 213 4.85 11.83 -9.38
CA ASP A 213 4.48 12.91 -8.46
C ASP A 213 5.02 14.30 -8.84
N GLY A 214 5.69 14.45 -9.98
CA GLY A 214 6.21 15.73 -10.47
C GLY A 214 6.01 15.89 -11.98
N ALA A 215 5.64 17.10 -12.41
CA ALA A 215 5.48 17.44 -13.82
C ALA A 215 6.82 17.69 -14.54
N THR A 216 7.90 17.87 -13.78
CA THR A 216 9.24 18.18 -14.28
C THR A 216 10.28 17.28 -13.63
N ALA A 217 11.47 17.18 -14.23
CA ALA A 217 12.60 16.48 -13.62
C ALA A 217 12.95 17.02 -12.22
N ALA A 218 12.92 18.34 -12.05
CA ALA A 218 13.22 18.98 -10.77
C ALA A 218 12.19 18.64 -9.68
N SER A 219 10.89 18.74 -9.99
CA SER A 219 9.84 18.42 -9.02
C SER A 219 9.77 16.93 -8.72
N TYR A 220 9.98 16.07 -9.72
CA TYR A 220 10.13 14.64 -9.55
C TYR A 220 11.31 14.31 -8.64
N ALA A 221 12.51 14.83 -8.90
CA ALA A 221 13.70 14.53 -8.11
C ALA A 221 13.55 14.97 -6.65
N ARG A 222 12.98 16.16 -6.43
CA ARG A 222 12.71 16.67 -5.09
C ARG A 222 11.72 15.79 -4.32
N ILE A 223 10.70 15.24 -4.99
CA ILE A 223 9.65 14.45 -4.34
C ILE A 223 10.04 12.97 -4.19
N ARG A 224 10.58 12.37 -5.24
CA ARG A 224 10.89 10.94 -5.32
C ARG A 224 12.30 10.62 -4.81
N GLY A 225 13.13 11.65 -4.60
CA GLY A 225 14.47 11.54 -4.03
C GLY A 225 15.53 11.00 -4.98
N LEU A 226 15.29 11.07 -6.30
CA LEU A 226 16.24 10.65 -7.33
C LEU A 226 15.98 11.31 -8.69
N ASP A 227 17.04 11.57 -9.44
CA ASP A 227 16.96 12.10 -10.81
C ASP A 227 16.68 10.97 -11.82
N ALA A 228 15.40 10.63 -11.97
CA ALA A 228 14.97 9.52 -12.84
C ALA A 228 13.68 9.82 -13.61
N PHE A 229 13.31 11.09 -13.75
CA PHE A 229 12.07 11.50 -14.42
C PHE A 229 12.00 10.96 -15.85
N GLU A 230 13.05 11.18 -16.66
CA GLU A 230 13.10 10.68 -18.04
C GLU A 230 13.09 9.16 -18.12
N VAL A 231 13.71 8.47 -17.16
CA VAL A 231 13.68 7.00 -17.07
C VAL A 231 12.25 6.49 -16.86
N VAL A 232 11.51 7.12 -15.94
CA VAL A 232 10.11 6.76 -15.68
C VAL A 232 9.22 7.11 -16.88
N CYS A 233 9.38 8.29 -17.48
CA CYS A 233 8.63 8.66 -18.69
C CYS A 233 8.93 7.70 -19.85
N ALA A 234 10.18 7.28 -20.05
CA ALA A 234 10.53 6.26 -21.03
C ALA A 234 9.88 4.91 -20.70
N GLY A 235 9.83 4.53 -19.43
CA GLY A 235 9.15 3.33 -18.96
C GLY A 235 7.64 3.34 -19.20
N ILE A 236 6.98 4.46 -18.92
CA ILE A 236 5.56 4.66 -19.20
C ILE A 236 5.29 4.49 -20.70
N ARG A 237 6.05 5.17 -21.57
CA ARG A 237 5.90 5.04 -23.02
C ARG A 237 6.15 3.60 -23.50
N ALA A 238 7.11 2.90 -22.92
CA ALA A 238 7.37 1.48 -23.23
C ALA A 238 6.19 0.59 -22.86
N ALA A 239 5.60 0.79 -21.67
CA ALA A 239 4.40 0.06 -21.25
C ALA A 239 3.19 0.34 -22.15
N VAL A 240 2.95 1.60 -22.52
CA VAL A 240 1.91 1.97 -23.48
C VAL A 240 2.13 1.28 -24.83
N ARG A 241 3.36 1.29 -25.36
CA ARG A 241 3.70 0.60 -26.63
C ARG A 241 3.53 -0.93 -26.55
N ALA A 242 3.76 -1.52 -25.37
CA ALA A 242 3.52 -2.95 -25.13
C ALA A 242 2.02 -3.28 -24.99
N GLY A 243 1.11 -2.30 -25.15
CA GLY A 243 -0.33 -2.49 -25.12
C GLY A 243 -0.94 -2.54 -23.72
N LEU A 244 -0.18 -2.17 -22.67
CA LEU A 244 -0.70 -2.12 -21.31
C LEU A 244 -1.68 -0.96 -21.13
N HIS A 245 -2.74 -1.20 -20.36
CA HIS A 245 -3.59 -0.13 -19.85
C HIS A 245 -2.87 0.60 -18.71
N VAL A 246 -2.18 1.70 -19.04
CA VAL A 246 -1.38 2.47 -18.08
C VAL A 246 -2.20 3.63 -17.50
N THR A 247 -2.16 3.82 -16.18
CA THR A 247 -2.66 5.02 -15.51
C THR A 247 -1.60 5.64 -14.61
N LEU A 248 -1.75 6.92 -14.30
CA LEU A 248 -0.88 7.61 -13.35
C LEU A 248 -1.56 7.79 -11.99
N ARG A 249 -0.76 7.75 -10.94
CA ARG A 249 -1.18 8.11 -9.59
C ARG A 249 -0.25 9.19 -9.05
N VAL A 250 -0.87 10.29 -8.64
CA VAL A 250 -0.22 11.45 -8.04
C VAL A 250 -0.63 11.54 -6.57
N THR A 251 0.37 11.56 -5.70
CA THR A 251 0.21 11.93 -4.30
C THR A 251 0.39 13.45 -4.18
N VAL A 252 -0.72 14.15 -3.97
CA VAL A 252 -0.77 15.61 -3.85
C VAL A 252 -0.18 16.04 -2.51
N GLN A 253 0.88 16.82 -2.56
CA GLN A 253 1.66 17.27 -1.41
C GLN A 253 2.24 18.65 -1.70
N ARG A 254 2.88 19.27 -0.71
CA ARG A 254 3.43 20.63 -0.84
C ARG A 254 4.27 20.79 -2.11
N GLY A 255 5.08 19.79 -2.39
CA GLY A 255 5.96 19.76 -3.54
C GLY A 255 5.28 19.86 -4.91
N ASN A 256 4.04 19.44 -5.07
CA ASN A 256 3.38 19.41 -6.40
C ASN A 256 2.01 20.08 -6.38
N ALA A 257 1.64 20.77 -5.30
CA ALA A 257 0.35 21.42 -5.15
C ALA A 257 0.02 22.40 -6.30
N GLY A 258 1.05 23.00 -6.90
CA GLY A 258 0.95 23.89 -8.06
C GLY A 258 1.01 23.22 -9.44
N GLU A 259 1.20 21.89 -9.51
CA GLU A 259 1.56 21.18 -10.76
C GLU A 259 0.45 20.27 -11.30
N LEU A 260 -0.72 20.22 -10.66
CA LEU A 260 -1.77 19.25 -11.00
C LEU A 260 -2.21 19.36 -12.48
N PRO A 261 -2.48 20.56 -13.06
CA PRO A 261 -2.80 20.68 -14.48
C PRO A 261 -1.66 20.22 -15.40
N ALA A 262 -0.42 20.60 -15.07
CA ALA A 262 0.75 20.19 -15.85
C ALA A 262 0.96 18.66 -15.85
N LEU A 263 0.64 17.99 -14.73
CA LEU A 263 0.63 16.53 -14.64
C LEU A 263 -0.45 15.88 -15.53
N VAL A 264 -1.63 16.51 -15.69
CA VAL A 264 -2.67 16.04 -16.62
C VAL A 264 -2.21 16.17 -18.07
N VAL A 265 -1.62 17.31 -18.44
CA VAL A 265 -1.02 17.53 -19.77
C VAL A 265 0.07 16.49 -20.04
N LEU A 266 0.99 16.28 -19.09
CA LEU A 266 2.03 15.27 -19.19
C LEU A 266 1.45 13.86 -19.37
N ALA A 267 0.41 13.51 -18.62
CA ALA A 267 -0.29 12.22 -18.76
C ALA A 267 -0.82 12.02 -20.19
N ARG A 268 -1.44 13.05 -20.77
CA ARG A 268 -1.91 13.03 -22.17
C ARG A 268 -0.74 12.84 -23.14
N THR A 269 0.34 13.59 -22.99
CA THR A 269 1.55 13.48 -23.83
C THR A 269 2.20 12.10 -23.75
N LEU A 270 2.16 11.45 -22.59
CA LEU A 270 2.69 10.10 -22.41
C LEU A 270 1.79 9.00 -22.99
N GLY A 271 0.57 9.32 -23.42
CA GLY A 271 -0.37 8.38 -24.02
C GLY A 271 -0.98 7.40 -23.02
N VAL A 272 -1.05 7.75 -21.73
CA VAL A 272 -1.69 6.90 -20.72
C VAL A 272 -3.22 6.97 -20.83
N ALA A 273 -3.91 6.02 -20.19
CA ALA A 273 -5.37 5.94 -20.19
C ALA A 273 -6.05 6.84 -19.15
N GLY A 274 -5.30 7.32 -18.15
CA GLY A 274 -5.85 8.20 -17.13
C GLY A 274 -4.86 8.56 -16.02
N ILE A 275 -5.29 9.47 -15.15
CA ILE A 275 -4.53 10.00 -14.02
C ILE A 275 -5.45 10.12 -12.80
N SER A 276 -4.88 9.92 -11.61
CA SER A 276 -5.61 10.03 -10.35
C SER A 276 -4.84 10.78 -9.29
N PHE A 277 -5.55 11.53 -8.46
CA PHE A 277 -5.00 12.38 -7.41
C PHE A 277 -5.45 11.91 -6.02
N LEU A 278 -4.52 11.84 -5.08
CA LEU A 278 -4.80 11.54 -3.67
C LEU A 278 -3.94 12.45 -2.80
N ALA A 279 -4.51 13.08 -1.77
CA ALA A 279 -3.73 13.87 -0.83
C ALA A 279 -2.69 12.98 -0.11
N ALA A 280 -1.50 13.53 0.15
CA ALA A 280 -0.52 12.88 0.99
C ALA A 280 -1.07 12.74 2.41
N ASP A 281 -0.99 11.51 2.92
CA ASP A 281 -1.27 11.28 4.32
C ASP A 281 -0.08 11.72 5.16
N VAL A 282 -0.36 12.63 6.08
CA VAL A 282 0.61 13.20 7.03
C VAL A 282 0.13 13.07 8.47
N ALA A 283 -0.98 12.37 8.68
CA ALA A 283 -1.63 12.24 9.99
C ALA A 283 -1.39 10.87 10.65
N ASN A 284 -0.82 9.92 9.92
CA ASN A 284 -0.58 8.56 10.38
C ASN A 284 0.91 8.22 10.22
N ASP A 285 1.58 8.06 11.35
CA ASP A 285 2.99 7.70 11.49
C ASP A 285 3.30 6.25 11.08
N ALA A 286 2.30 5.38 11.02
CA ALA A 286 2.41 3.98 10.60
C ALA A 286 1.99 3.71 9.15
N ALA A 287 1.49 4.73 8.43
CA ALA A 287 1.10 4.59 7.03
C ALA A 287 2.32 4.60 6.10
N PHE A 288 2.24 3.81 5.01
CA PHE A 288 3.26 3.72 3.96
C PHE A 288 4.68 3.41 4.48
N GLY A 289 4.79 2.68 5.59
CA GLY A 289 6.05 2.29 6.16
C GLY A 289 6.86 3.44 6.77
N ARG A 290 6.21 4.51 7.23
CA ARG A 290 6.94 5.52 7.99
C ARG A 290 7.35 5.02 9.38
N HIS A 291 8.47 5.53 9.86
CA HIS A 291 8.96 5.35 11.23
C HIS A 291 8.99 6.72 11.92
N GLY A 292 7.81 7.32 12.11
CA GLY A 292 7.67 8.63 12.74
C GLY A 292 6.90 9.62 11.87
N ALA A 293 7.01 10.90 12.24
CA ALA A 293 6.33 11.98 11.54
C ALA A 293 6.82 12.06 10.08
N PRO A 294 5.92 12.37 9.12
CA PRO A 294 6.33 12.64 7.76
C PRO A 294 7.32 13.80 7.73
N ALA A 295 8.19 13.83 6.71
CA ALA A 295 9.08 14.95 6.52
C ALA A 295 8.30 16.27 6.39
N ASP A 296 8.85 17.35 6.95
CA ASP A 296 8.24 18.69 6.98
C ASP A 296 7.89 19.23 5.58
N ASP A 297 8.46 18.63 4.54
CA ASP A 297 8.28 19.01 3.16
C ASP A 297 7.11 18.34 2.45
N VAL A 298 6.45 17.35 3.08
CA VAL A 298 5.28 16.66 2.52
C VAL A 298 4.01 17.49 2.72
N ALA A 299 3.77 17.95 3.94
CA ALA A 299 2.50 18.55 4.32
C ALA A 299 2.36 19.98 3.76
N LEU A 300 1.21 20.30 3.14
CA LEU A 300 0.91 21.68 2.69
C LEU A 300 0.81 22.62 3.89
N ARG A 301 1.43 23.78 3.77
CA ARG A 301 1.35 24.90 4.72
C ARG A 301 0.30 25.91 4.27
N GLN A 302 0.03 26.89 5.10
CA GLN A 302 -0.99 27.91 4.80
C GLN A 302 -0.64 28.71 3.53
N GLU A 303 0.65 29.00 3.33
CA GLU A 303 1.17 29.67 2.14
C GLU A 303 1.05 28.85 0.84
N ASP A 304 0.90 27.53 0.95
CA ASP A 304 0.77 26.63 -0.20
C ASP A 304 -0.68 26.51 -0.70
N LEU A 305 -1.67 26.82 0.16
CA LEU A 305 -3.10 26.67 -0.17
C LEU A 305 -3.52 27.46 -1.42
N PRO A 306 -3.08 28.72 -1.65
CA PRO A 306 -3.41 29.43 -2.88
C PRO A 306 -2.90 28.73 -4.14
N ALA A 307 -1.75 28.05 -4.09
CA ALA A 307 -1.22 27.31 -5.24
C ALA A 307 -2.06 26.05 -5.53
N LEU A 308 -2.48 25.33 -4.47
CA LEU A 308 -3.41 24.21 -4.62
C LEU A 308 -4.76 24.67 -5.17
N GLY A 309 -5.33 25.74 -4.61
CA GLY A 309 -6.61 26.31 -5.04
C GLY A 309 -6.60 26.67 -6.52
N ARG A 310 -5.59 27.43 -6.97
CA ARG A 310 -5.40 27.78 -8.39
C ARG A 310 -5.29 26.55 -9.29
N SER A 311 -4.53 25.54 -8.87
CA SER A 311 -4.39 24.29 -9.64
C SER A 311 -5.73 23.57 -9.80
N LEU A 312 -6.54 23.49 -8.75
CA LEU A 312 -7.87 22.89 -8.78
C LEU A 312 -8.86 23.72 -9.62
N ASP A 313 -8.77 25.06 -9.56
CA ASP A 313 -9.56 25.97 -10.39
C ASP A 313 -9.22 25.80 -11.88
N THR A 314 -7.94 25.65 -12.21
CA THR A 314 -7.48 25.35 -13.57
C THR A 314 -7.98 23.99 -14.03
N LEU A 315 -7.90 22.94 -13.21
CA LEU A 315 -8.48 21.64 -13.56
C LEU A 315 -9.98 21.74 -13.86
N ALA A 316 -10.73 22.49 -13.04
CA ALA A 316 -12.17 22.66 -13.20
C ALA A 316 -12.56 23.42 -14.49
N ARG A 317 -11.71 24.36 -14.94
CA ARG A 317 -11.98 25.21 -16.11
C ARG A 317 -11.42 24.63 -17.41
N GLU A 318 -10.18 24.14 -17.37
CA GLU A 318 -9.40 23.78 -18.57
C GLU A 318 -9.36 22.27 -18.81
N HIS A 319 -9.66 21.45 -17.79
CA HIS A 319 -9.67 19.99 -17.85
C HIS A 319 -11.05 19.40 -17.53
N VAL A 320 -12.13 20.15 -17.79
CA VAL A 320 -13.51 19.70 -17.53
C VAL A 320 -13.85 18.42 -18.31
N ASP A 321 -13.39 18.30 -19.55
CA ASP A 321 -13.62 17.13 -20.39
C ASP A 321 -12.81 15.91 -19.91
N ASP A 322 -11.61 16.14 -19.36
CA ASP A 322 -10.81 15.08 -18.73
C ASP A 322 -11.52 14.52 -17.49
N ILE A 323 -12.19 15.38 -16.71
CA ILE A 323 -13.01 14.96 -15.55
C ILE A 323 -14.27 14.23 -16.04
N ALA A 324 -14.97 14.78 -17.03
CA ALA A 324 -16.22 14.21 -17.53
C ALA A 324 -16.02 12.85 -18.22
N SER A 325 -14.91 12.68 -18.95
CA SER A 325 -14.55 11.41 -19.60
C SER A 325 -14.01 10.35 -18.63
N GLY A 326 -13.64 10.74 -17.40
CA GLY A 326 -12.98 9.88 -16.44
C GLY A 326 -11.49 9.66 -16.69
N PHE A 327 -10.88 10.45 -17.59
CA PHE A 327 -9.42 10.49 -17.73
C PHE A 327 -8.77 10.96 -16.42
N ILE A 328 -9.32 12.02 -15.80
CA ILE A 328 -9.09 12.30 -14.38
C ILE A 328 -10.09 11.43 -13.59
N ALA A 329 -9.57 10.50 -12.79
CA ALA A 329 -10.40 9.51 -12.10
C ALA A 329 -11.31 10.11 -11.00
N GLU A 330 -10.96 11.30 -10.50
CA GLU A 330 -11.69 12.01 -9.48
C GLU A 330 -12.73 12.96 -10.08
N THR A 331 -13.93 12.97 -9.51
CA THR A 331 -14.90 14.05 -9.77
C THR A 331 -14.44 15.37 -9.15
N LEU A 332 -14.97 16.49 -9.63
CA LEU A 332 -14.63 17.80 -9.07
C LEU A 332 -14.86 17.91 -7.54
N PRO A 333 -15.97 17.41 -6.96
CA PRO A 333 -16.13 17.35 -5.50
C PRO A 333 -15.03 16.53 -4.79
N LYS A 334 -14.58 15.42 -5.40
CA LYS A 334 -13.50 14.60 -4.84
C LYS A 334 -12.14 15.28 -4.94
N LEU A 335 -11.89 16.05 -6.00
CA LEU A 335 -10.71 16.92 -6.12
C LEU A 335 -10.72 18.02 -5.05
N ARG A 336 -11.84 18.72 -4.86
CA ARG A 336 -11.99 19.77 -3.82
C ARG A 336 -11.87 19.23 -2.39
N ARG A 337 -12.17 17.95 -2.20
CA ARG A 337 -11.93 17.28 -0.92
C ARG A 337 -10.45 17.32 -0.50
N ILE A 338 -9.51 17.30 -1.46
CA ILE A 338 -8.07 17.39 -1.17
C ILE A 338 -7.76 18.73 -0.48
N GLU A 339 -8.22 19.84 -1.06
CA GLU A 339 -8.07 21.17 -0.48
C GLU A 339 -8.75 21.28 0.88
N ALA A 340 -10.01 20.82 1.01
CA ALA A 340 -10.73 20.84 2.28
C ALA A 340 -9.98 20.06 3.38
N HIS A 341 -9.39 18.92 3.03
CA HIS A 341 -8.59 18.12 3.94
C HIS A 341 -7.32 18.87 4.39
N CYS A 342 -6.58 19.48 3.44
CA CYS A 342 -5.39 20.28 3.76
C CYS A 342 -5.73 21.48 4.65
N ARG A 343 -6.83 22.19 4.37
CA ARG A 343 -7.30 23.32 5.18
C ARG A 343 -7.67 22.90 6.60
N ALA A 344 -8.42 21.81 6.76
CA ALA A 344 -8.83 21.33 8.07
C ALA A 344 -7.64 20.95 8.97
N ARG A 345 -6.58 20.37 8.38
CA ARG A 345 -5.34 20.06 9.08
C ARG A 345 -4.61 21.31 9.60
N LEU A 346 -4.78 22.44 8.91
CA LEU A 346 -4.24 23.74 9.30
C LEU A 346 -5.18 24.51 10.26
N GLY A 347 -6.26 23.89 10.73
CA GLY A 347 -7.26 24.55 11.58
C GLY A 347 -8.19 25.51 10.82
N LEU A 348 -8.19 25.47 9.48
CA LEU A 348 -8.92 26.40 8.61
C LEU A 348 -10.25 25.81 8.08
N GLY A 349 -10.90 24.95 8.88
CA GLY A 349 -12.17 24.32 8.55
C GLY A 349 -12.33 22.94 9.21
N ALA A 350 -13.49 22.31 8.97
CA ALA A 350 -13.75 20.96 9.44
C ALA A 350 -13.20 19.89 8.48
N LEU A 351 -12.78 18.74 9.01
CA LEU A 351 -12.38 17.60 8.19
C LEU A 351 -13.58 17.11 7.35
N PRO A 352 -13.39 16.85 6.05
CA PRO A 352 -14.47 16.37 5.23
C PRO A 352 -14.83 14.92 5.63
N PRO A 353 -16.12 14.55 5.70
CA PRO A 353 -16.56 13.26 6.24
C PRO A 353 -15.97 12.10 5.44
N VAL A 354 -15.40 11.09 6.11
CA VAL A 354 -14.80 9.92 5.45
C VAL A 354 -15.85 8.81 5.33
N ARG A 355 -16.12 8.37 4.11
CA ARG A 355 -16.91 7.16 3.83
C ARG A 355 -16.00 6.10 3.23
N CYS A 356 -15.89 4.94 3.89
CA CYS A 356 -14.96 3.88 3.51
C CYS A 356 -15.53 2.49 3.80
N ASN A 357 -15.29 1.52 2.91
CA ASN A 357 -15.55 0.09 3.14
C ASN A 357 -14.30 -0.78 2.90
N ALA A 358 -13.10 -0.16 2.83
CA ALA A 358 -11.85 -0.89 2.60
C ALA A 358 -11.62 -2.05 3.58
N PRO A 359 -11.86 -1.93 4.91
CA PRO A 359 -11.61 -3.01 5.86
C PRO A 359 -12.43 -4.29 5.63
N THR A 360 -13.51 -4.23 4.86
CA THR A 360 -14.37 -5.37 4.53
C THR A 360 -14.36 -5.72 3.05
N HIS A 361 -13.82 -4.85 2.19
CA HIS A 361 -13.77 -5.04 0.75
C HIS A 361 -12.37 -5.41 0.24
N SER A 362 -11.33 -5.08 0.99
CA SER A 362 -9.94 -5.33 0.59
C SER A 362 -9.03 -5.64 1.78
N ALA A 363 -7.88 -6.22 1.48
CA ALA A 363 -6.80 -6.38 2.45
C ALA A 363 -5.45 -6.07 1.81
N VAL A 364 -4.46 -5.73 2.64
CA VAL A 364 -3.05 -5.64 2.24
C VAL A 364 -2.31 -6.77 2.92
N ILE A 365 -1.56 -7.54 2.13
CA ILE A 365 -0.68 -8.60 2.62
C ILE A 365 0.74 -8.11 2.38
N GLU A 366 1.48 -7.90 3.46
CA GLU A 366 2.87 -7.46 3.40
C GLU A 366 3.82 -8.60 3.00
N ALA A 367 5.04 -8.27 2.56
CA ALA A 367 6.09 -9.27 2.30
C ALA A 367 6.47 -10.04 3.58
N SER A 368 6.25 -9.43 4.75
CA SER A 368 6.37 -10.07 6.06
C SER A 368 5.32 -11.15 6.32
N GLY A 369 4.21 -11.15 5.57
CA GLY A 369 3.01 -11.94 5.84
C GLY A 369 2.02 -11.23 6.78
N ALA A 370 2.30 -10.01 7.25
CA ALA A 370 1.32 -9.22 8.00
C ALA A 370 0.08 -8.91 7.15
N VAL A 371 -1.11 -8.98 7.75
CA VAL A 371 -2.40 -8.78 7.07
C VAL A 371 -3.08 -7.54 7.61
N ARG A 372 -3.16 -6.50 6.79
CA ARG A 372 -3.78 -5.21 7.13
C ARG A 372 -5.15 -5.04 6.49
N PRO A 373 -6.08 -4.30 7.12
CA PRO A 373 -7.37 -3.97 6.51
C PRO A 373 -7.26 -2.88 5.42
N CYS A 374 -6.21 -2.06 5.44
CA CYS A 374 -5.93 -1.05 4.42
C CYS A 374 -4.47 -0.57 4.51
N PHE A 375 -4.08 0.38 3.67
CA PHE A 375 -2.73 0.97 3.63
C PHE A 375 -2.35 1.76 4.90
N PHE A 376 -3.33 2.26 5.64
CA PHE A 376 -3.12 3.21 6.73
C PHE A 376 -3.12 2.53 8.10
N ILE A 377 -3.99 1.54 8.29
CA ILE A 377 -4.16 0.90 9.59
C ILE A 377 -3.30 -0.37 9.65
N ALA A 378 -2.54 -0.53 10.72
CA ALA A 378 -1.78 -1.74 10.97
C ALA A 378 -2.71 -2.94 11.20
N GLY A 379 -2.26 -4.11 10.77
CA GLY A 379 -2.98 -5.36 10.96
C GLY A 379 -2.58 -6.05 12.26
N PRO A 380 -3.52 -6.66 13.02
CA PRO A 380 -3.20 -7.40 14.22
C PRO A 380 -2.83 -8.86 13.93
N THR A 381 -2.93 -9.30 12.67
CA THR A 381 -2.75 -10.68 12.26
C THR A 381 -1.69 -10.84 11.18
N ARG A 382 -1.21 -12.06 11.05
CA ARG A 382 -0.25 -12.49 10.03
C ARG A 382 -0.78 -13.76 9.38
N LEU A 383 -0.30 -14.03 8.18
CA LEU A 383 -0.53 -15.31 7.52
C LEU A 383 0.23 -16.41 8.23
N ASP A 384 -0.48 -17.49 8.51
CA ASP A 384 0.04 -18.75 9.02
C ASP A 384 -0.50 -19.91 8.16
N GLU A 385 -0.34 -21.14 8.63
CA GLU A 385 -0.83 -22.34 7.94
C GLU A 385 -2.36 -22.41 7.80
N ALA A 386 -3.12 -21.63 8.59
CA ALA A 386 -4.58 -21.58 8.48
C ALA A 386 -5.05 -20.67 7.33
N GLY A 387 -4.14 -19.90 6.72
CA GLY A 387 -4.39 -19.13 5.50
C GLY A 387 -5.15 -17.81 5.70
N LEU A 388 -5.45 -17.14 4.58
CA LEU A 388 -5.99 -15.78 4.56
C LEU A 388 -7.37 -15.63 5.23
N PRO A 389 -8.36 -16.52 5.02
CA PRO A 389 -9.67 -16.39 5.67
C PRO A 389 -9.57 -16.45 7.18
N ALA A 390 -8.72 -17.32 7.73
CA ALA A 390 -8.47 -17.41 9.16
C ALA A 390 -7.83 -16.13 9.70
N ALA A 391 -6.78 -15.62 9.03
CA ALA A 391 -6.11 -14.38 9.43
C ALA A 391 -7.04 -13.15 9.42
N LEU A 392 -7.94 -13.07 8.43
CA LEU A 392 -8.93 -11.98 8.33
C LEU A 392 -10.06 -12.12 9.37
N ASN A 393 -10.45 -13.33 9.73
CA ASN A 393 -11.58 -13.61 10.60
C ASN A 393 -11.19 -13.96 12.04
N ALA A 394 -9.91 -13.91 12.38
CA ALA A 394 -9.44 -14.01 13.75
C ALA A 394 -10.11 -12.96 14.66
N PRO A 395 -10.33 -13.27 15.96
CA PRO A 395 -11.00 -12.36 16.88
C PRO A 395 -10.37 -10.95 16.93
N ALA A 396 -9.04 -10.84 16.87
CA ALA A 396 -8.34 -9.57 16.87
C ALA A 396 -8.63 -8.72 15.61
N ALA A 397 -8.65 -9.35 14.43
CA ALA A 397 -8.98 -8.67 13.17
C ALA A 397 -10.46 -8.24 13.12
N ARG A 398 -11.37 -9.07 13.63
CA ARG A 398 -12.81 -8.74 13.75
C ARG A 398 -13.06 -7.62 14.75
N ARG A 399 -12.29 -7.56 15.84
CA ARG A 399 -12.36 -6.47 16.82
C ARG A 399 -11.88 -5.16 16.21
N LEU A 400 -10.74 -5.16 15.53
CA LEU A 400 -10.22 -3.99 14.81
C LEU A 400 -11.28 -3.42 13.84
N ARG A 401 -11.96 -4.27 13.07
CA ARG A 401 -13.03 -3.81 12.18
C ARG A 401 -14.21 -3.20 12.93
N ALA A 402 -14.65 -3.83 14.02
CA ALA A 402 -15.72 -3.27 14.85
C ALA A 402 -15.34 -1.93 15.49
N ASP A 403 -14.07 -1.75 15.86
CA ASP A 403 -13.53 -0.48 16.36
C ASP A 403 -13.53 0.59 15.27
N ILE A 404 -13.13 0.24 14.05
CA ILE A 404 -13.19 1.16 12.90
C ILE A 404 -14.63 1.56 12.59
N ASP A 405 -15.56 0.60 12.52
CA ASP A 405 -16.97 0.85 12.20
C ASP A 405 -17.66 1.72 13.27
N ALA A 406 -17.26 1.57 14.53
CA ALA A 406 -17.74 2.38 15.63
C ALA A 406 -17.03 3.74 15.78
N GLY A 407 -16.13 4.09 14.85
CA GLY A 407 -15.40 5.36 14.87
C GLY A 407 -14.34 5.49 15.97
N ARG A 408 -13.89 4.37 16.57
CA ARG A 408 -12.87 4.36 17.63
C ARG A 408 -11.44 4.53 17.11
N HIS A 409 -11.23 4.53 15.80
CA HIS A 409 -9.94 4.82 15.16
C HIS A 409 -9.89 6.25 14.61
N ALA A 410 -9.17 7.13 15.32
CA ALA A 410 -9.04 8.55 14.97
C ALA A 410 -8.33 8.78 13.63
N GLU A 411 -7.50 7.83 13.18
CA GLU A 411 -6.85 7.83 11.87
C GLU A 411 -7.88 7.71 10.74
N CYS A 412 -8.98 6.98 10.95
CA CYS A 412 -10.04 6.84 9.96
C CYS A 412 -10.81 8.15 9.75
N ALA A 413 -11.06 8.92 10.82
CA ALA A 413 -11.72 10.22 10.74
C ALA A 413 -10.85 11.27 10.00
N ARG A 414 -9.52 11.11 10.08
CA ARG A 414 -8.52 11.97 9.43
C ARG A 414 -7.99 11.38 8.12
N CYS A 415 -8.63 10.36 7.58
CA CYS A 415 -8.10 9.65 6.42
C CYS A 415 -8.25 10.49 5.14
N VAL A 416 -7.15 10.62 4.40
CA VAL A 416 -7.13 11.19 3.04
C VAL A 416 -7.84 10.29 2.02
N CYS A 417 -7.93 8.99 2.30
CA CYS A 417 -8.54 7.99 1.45
C CYS A 417 -10.03 7.82 1.80
N ALA A 418 -10.90 8.59 1.15
CA ALA A 418 -12.34 8.37 1.16
C ALA A 418 -12.74 7.44 0.00
N LYS A 419 -12.57 6.12 0.22
CA LYS A 419 -12.78 5.11 -0.82
C LYS A 419 -14.00 4.25 -0.51
N TRP A 420 -15.02 4.36 -1.35
CA TRP A 420 -16.15 3.44 -1.36
C TRP A 420 -16.07 2.58 -2.62
N PHE A 421 -15.86 1.28 -2.43
CA PHE A 421 -15.94 0.32 -3.51
C PHE A 421 -17.40 -0.07 -3.74
N ALA A 422 -17.84 -0.09 -5.00
CA ALA A 422 -19.15 -0.61 -5.35
C ALA A 422 -19.20 -2.12 -5.07
N SER A 423 -20.32 -2.58 -4.51
CA SER A 423 -20.56 -3.97 -4.13
C SER A 423 -20.83 -4.88 -5.32
#